data_AF-A0A961SIJ5-F1
#
_entry.id   AF-A0A961SIJ5-F1
#
_cell.length_a   1.000
_cell.length_b   1.000
_cell.length_c   1.000
_cell.angle_alpha   90.00
_cell.angle_beta   90.00
_cell.angle_gamma   90.00
#
_symmetry.space_group_name_H-M   'P 1'
#
loop_
_entity.id
_entity.type
_entity.pdbx_description
1 polymer ?
#
loop_
_entity_poly.entity_id
_entity_poly.type
_entity_poly.pdbx_seq_one_letter_code
_entity_poly.pdbx_strand_id
1 'polypeptide(L)' 'MKKLVTTLGLAAAILAGSMAAHAEEKKDFKVCWSIYAGWMPWGYLTESGIMKKWADKYGINVEITQ' A
#
# COMPACT_ATOMS: atom_id res chain seq x y z
N MET A 1 -30.72 28.94 -20.97
CA MET A 1 -29.45 29.46 -20.41
C MET A 1 -29.27 29.11 -18.92
N LYS A 2 -30.23 29.39 -18.02
CA LYS A 2 -30.11 29.06 -16.58
C LYS A 2 -29.76 27.59 -16.29
N LYS A 3 -30.47 26.62 -16.90
CA LYS A 3 -30.19 25.18 -16.74
C LYS A 3 -28.76 24.81 -17.17
N LEU A 4 -28.28 25.37 -18.29
CA LEU A 4 -26.93 25.12 -18.80
C LEU A 4 -25.84 25.62 -17.83
N VAL A 5 -26.05 26.80 -17.24
CA VAL A 5 -25.16 27.38 -16.23
C VAL A 5 -25.16 26.54 -14.96
N THR A 6 -26.32 26.03 -14.53
CA THR A 6 -26.41 25.15 -13.36
C THR A 6 -25.72 23.80 -13.59
N THR A 7 -25.89 23.19 -14.76
CA THR A 7 -25.23 21.92 -15.09
C THR A 7 -23.71 22.06 -15.21
N LEU A 8 -23.21 23.15 -15.81
CA LEU A 8 -21.79 23.43 -15.86
C LEU A 8 -21.19 23.69 -14.47
N GLY A 9 -21.90 24.44 -13.62
CA GLY A 9 -21.45 24.71 -12.25
C GLY A 9 -21.32 23.43 -11.41
N LEU A 10 -22.27 22.50 -11.55
CA LEU A 10 -22.24 21.22 -10.83
C LEU A 10 -21.10 20.31 -11.34
N ALA A 11 -20.87 20.25 -12.64
CA ALA A 11 -19.77 19.48 -13.22
C ALA A 11 -18.40 19.99 -12.76
N ALA A 12 -18.22 21.32 -12.70
CA ALA A 12 -17.00 21.93 -12.19
C ALA A 12 -16.77 21.64 -10.69
N ALA A 13 -17.84 21.61 -9.88
CA ALA A 13 -17.75 21.27 -8.46
C ALA A 13 -17.35 19.81 -8.21
N ILE A 14 -17.83 18.87 -9.04
CA ILE A 14 -17.46 17.45 -8.95
C ILE A 14 -15.97 17.25 -9.28
N LEU A 15 -15.47 17.94 -10.31
CA LEU A 15 -14.06 17.89 -10.70
C LEU A 15 -13.13 18.58 -9.70
N ALA A 16 -13.60 19.64 -9.03
CA ALA A 16 -12.84 20.32 -7.97
C ALA A 16 -12.83 19.53 -6.65
N GLY A 17 -13.86 18.72 -6.39
CA GLY A 17 -13.98 17.90 -5.18
C GLY A 17 -13.21 16.57 -5.24
N SER A 18 -12.73 16.15 -6.40
CA SER A 18 -11.90 14.95 -6.55
C SER A 18 -10.45 15.22 -6.16
N MET A 19 -10.21 15.58 -4.89
CA MET A 19 -8.87 15.43 -4.33
C MET A 19 -8.58 13.94 -4.22
N ALA A 20 -7.61 13.45 -5.01
CA ALA A 20 -7.11 12.10 -4.85
C ALA A 20 -6.60 11.96 -3.41
N ALA A 21 -7.15 11.00 -2.66
CA ALA A 21 -6.62 10.67 -1.35
C ALA A 21 -5.20 10.10 -1.56
N HIS A 22 -4.19 10.91 -1.26
CA HIS A 22 -2.81 10.45 -1.23
C HIS A 22 -2.60 9.70 0.07
N ALA A 23 -2.39 8.38 -0.02
CA ALA A 23 -1.96 7.61 1.13
C ALA A 23 -0.57 8.09 1.57
N GLU A 24 -0.38 8.21 2.88
CA GLU A 24 0.93 8.52 3.44
C GLU A 24 1.91 7.39 3.15
N GLU A 25 3.18 7.75 2.96
CA GLU A 25 4.24 6.79 2.71
C GLU A 25 4.46 5.93 3.96
N LYS A 26 4.13 4.63 3.86
CA LYS A 26 4.35 3.67 4.94
C LYS A 26 5.68 2.96 4.75
N LYS A 27 6.55 3.05 5.75
CA LYS A 27 7.87 2.41 5.75
C LYS A 27 7.94 1.12 6.56
N ASP A 28 7.07 0.95 7.55
CA ASP A 28 7.11 -0.20 8.46
C ASP A 28 5.98 -1.18 8.19
N PHE A 29 6.32 -2.45 7.94
CA PHE A 29 5.39 -3.52 7.66
C PHE A 29 5.61 -4.69 8.63
N LYS A 30 4.50 -5.29 9.07
CA LYS A 30 4.51 -6.52 9.86
C LYS A 30 3.79 -7.61 9.09
N VAL A 31 4.43 -8.76 8.95
CA VAL A 31 3.93 -9.93 8.23
C VAL A 31 3.85 -11.08 9.22
N CYS A 32 2.62 -11.43 9.61
CA CYS A 32 2.36 -12.63 10.41
C CYS A 32 2.12 -13.82 9.48
N TRP A 33 2.66 -14.99 9.80
CA TRP A 33 2.45 -16.19 9.01
C TRP A 33 2.29 -17.42 9.91
N SER A 34 1.41 -18.33 9.52
CA SER A 34 1.28 -19.62 10.16
C SER A 34 1.87 -20.71 9.26
N ILE A 35 2.39 -21.77 9.88
CA ILE A 35 2.92 -22.92 9.16
C ILE A 35 1.76 -23.74 8.61
N TYR A 36 1.81 -24.05 7.31
CA TYR A 36 1.15 -25.22 6.75
C TYR A 36 2.20 -26.34 6.65
N ALA A 37 1.94 -27.51 7.23
CA ALA A 37 2.93 -28.57 7.36
C ALA A 37 3.49 -28.97 5.99
N GLY A 38 4.83 -28.95 5.86
CA GLY A 38 5.56 -29.35 4.65
C GLY A 38 6.27 -28.23 3.89
N TRP A 39 6.00 -26.95 4.19
CA TRP A 39 6.70 -25.83 3.55
C TRP A 39 6.80 -24.60 4.47
N MET A 40 8.02 -24.08 4.65
CA MET A 40 8.31 -22.94 5.54
C MET A 40 9.05 -21.82 4.79
N PRO A 41 8.39 -21.14 3.84
CA PRO A 41 9.05 -20.13 3.00
C PRO A 41 9.48 -18.91 3.79
N TRP A 42 8.68 -18.48 4.76
CA TRP A 42 8.91 -17.26 5.53
C TRP A 42 10.12 -17.36 6.46
N GLY A 43 10.35 -18.53 7.07
CA GLY A 43 11.57 -18.82 7.83
C GLY A 43 12.80 -18.73 6.92
N TYR A 44 12.79 -19.45 5.80
CA TYR A 44 13.90 -19.41 4.84
C TYR A 44 14.16 -18.01 4.28
N LEU A 45 13.12 -17.24 3.94
CA LEU A 45 13.26 -15.86 3.42
C LEU A 45 13.93 -14.92 4.43
N THR A 46 13.67 -15.15 5.72
CA THR A 46 14.26 -14.38 6.82
C THR A 46 15.72 -14.75 7.01
N GLU A 47 16.02 -16.05 7.11
CA GLU A 47 17.37 -16.57 7.36
C GLU A 47 18.33 -16.38 6.17
N SER A 48 17.83 -16.52 4.94
CA SER A 48 18.63 -16.35 3.72
C SER A 48 18.98 -14.89 3.40
N GLY A 49 18.40 -13.92 4.11
CA GLY A 49 18.59 -12.50 3.85
C GLY A 49 17.88 -11.97 2.60
N ILE A 50 17.06 -12.78 1.93
CA ILE A 50 16.27 -12.35 0.77
C ILE A 50 15.34 -11.20 1.18
N MET A 51 14.65 -11.33 2.31
CA MET A 51 13.76 -10.26 2.78
C MET A 51 14.53 -8.97 3.06
N LYS A 52 15.70 -9.07 3.71
CA LYS A 52 16.56 -7.91 4.00
C LYS A 52 16.99 -7.19 2.72
N LYS A 53 17.44 -7.92 1.70
CA LYS A 53 17.84 -7.35 0.41
C LYS A 53 16.74 -6.50 -0.23
N TRP A 54 15.50 -6.99 -0.18
CA TRP A 54 14.35 -6.27 -0.74
C TRP A 54 13.92 -5.09 0.13
N ALA A 55 13.93 -5.25 1.45
CA ALA A 55 13.66 -4.18 2.40
C ALA A 55 14.63 -2.99 2.19
N ASP A 56 15.93 -3.27 2.10
CA ASP A 56 16.97 -2.27 1.83
C ASP A 56 16.75 -1.56 0.49
N LYS A 57 16.41 -2.31 -0.58
CA LYS A 57 16.17 -1.75 -1.92
C LYS A 57 15.03 -0.71 -1.94
N TYR A 58 13.99 -0.93 -1.16
CA TYR A 58 12.82 -0.04 -1.12
C TYR A 58 12.88 0.96 0.06
N GLY A 59 13.92 0.88 0.89
CA GLY A 59 14.05 1.71 2.10
C GLY A 59 12.86 1.51 3.04
N ILE A 60 12.40 0.26 3.20
CA ILE A 60 11.30 -0.13 4.08
C ILE A 60 11.80 -1.08 5.15
N ASN A 61 11.07 -1.18 6.26
CA ASN A 61 11.30 -2.12 7.34
C ASN A 61 10.19 -3.19 7.31
N VAL A 62 10.59 -4.45 7.40
CA VAL A 62 9.66 -5.60 7.36
C VAL A 62 9.98 -6.55 8.51
N GLU A 63 9.05 -6.63 9.45
CA GLU A 63 9.09 -7.58 10.56
C GLU A 63 8.26 -8.81 10.18
N ILE A 64 8.90 -9.98 10.11
CA ILE A 64 8.22 -11.26 9.87
C ILE A 64 8.11 -11.98 11.22
N THR A 65 6.87 -12.21 11.67
CA THR A 65 6.58 -12.98 12.90
C THR A 65 5.74 -14.20 12.56
N GLN A 66 5.92 -15.25 13.34
CA GLN A 66 5.00 -16.38 13.36
C GLN A 66 3.82 -16.08 14.28
#